data_AF-F2I9S5-F1
#
_entry.id   AF-F2I9S5-F1
#
_cell.length_a   1.000
_cell.length_b   1.000
_cell.length_c   1.000
_cell.angle_alpha   90.00
_cell.angle_beta   90.00
_cell.angle_gamma   90.00
#
_symmetry.space_group_name_H-M   'P 1'
#
loop_
_entity.id
_entity.type
_entity.pdbx_description
1 polymer ?
#
loop_
_entity_poly.entity_id
_entity_poly.type
_entity_poly.pdbx_seq_one_letter_code
_entity_poly.pdbx_strand_id
1 'polypeptide(L)'
;MKTLFDSVLINRIQLESNSSEVQLTCRIFENKESYDTEVFLSMSAFNQLLCELEVRGFEIDMENDMDFIQFGPDDYVYTMDLSKEEHPCFLPLLSLPKENKLLRA
;
A
#
# COMPACT_ATOMS: atom_id res chain seq x y z
N MET A 1 4.90 8.36 -16.97
CA MET A 1 5.92 9.13 -16.21
C MET A 1 7.25 8.42 -16.36
N LYS A 2 8.34 9.09 -16.76
CA LYS A 2 9.69 8.49 -16.72
C LYS A 2 10.28 8.81 -15.35
N THR A 3 10.27 7.85 -14.42
CA THR A 3 10.89 8.06 -13.10
C THR A 3 12.40 7.84 -13.23
N LEU A 4 13.20 8.75 -12.68
CA LEU A 4 14.67 8.63 -12.64
C LEU A 4 15.13 7.50 -11.69
N PHE A 5 14.22 7.02 -10.86
CA PHE A 5 14.42 5.97 -9.85
C PHE A 5 13.27 4.96 -9.96
N ASP A 6 13.56 3.71 -9.60
CA ASP A 6 12.52 2.71 -9.45
C ASP A 6 11.56 3.15 -8.35
N SER A 7 10.26 3.04 -8.60
CA SER A 7 9.23 3.61 -7.72
C SER A 7 8.01 2.70 -7.63
N VAL A 8 7.26 2.87 -6.56
CA VAL A 8 5.97 2.23 -6.32
C VAL A 8 4.90 3.31 -6.20
N LEU A 9 3.79 3.11 -6.89
CA LEU A 9 2.54 3.84 -6.67
C LEU A 9 1.61 2.94 -5.88
N ILE A 10 1.24 3.35 -4.66
CA ILE A 10 0.26 2.62 -3.85
C ILE A 10 -1.13 3.05 -4.30
N ASN A 11 -1.91 2.08 -4.79
CA ASN A 11 -3.27 2.33 -5.29
C ASN A 11 -4.32 1.97 -4.23
N ARG A 12 -4.06 0.95 -3.40
CA ARG A 12 -5.01 0.49 -2.39
C ARG A 12 -4.30 -0.13 -1.21
N ILE A 13 -4.83 0.11 -0.01
CA ILE A 13 -4.45 -0.56 1.23
C ILE A 13 -5.64 -1.42 1.67
N GLN A 14 -5.40 -2.68 2.04
CA GLN A 14 -6.41 -3.60 2.55
C GLN A 14 -5.92 -4.26 3.84
N LEU A 15 -6.77 -4.24 4.87
CA LEU A 15 -6.55 -4.91 6.16
C LEU A 15 -7.70 -5.88 6.43
N GLU A 16 -7.40 -7.06 6.97
CA GLU A 16 -8.39 -8.05 7.33
C GLU A 16 -8.30 -8.34 8.82
N SER A 17 -9.44 -8.42 9.52
CA SER A 17 -9.47 -8.58 10.98
C SER A 17 -8.76 -9.83 11.50
N ASN A 18 -8.68 -10.88 10.67
CA ASN A 18 -8.04 -12.16 11.01
C ASN A 18 -6.66 -12.36 10.34
N SER A 19 -6.11 -11.31 9.71
CA SER A 19 -4.80 -11.37 9.06
C SER A 19 -3.74 -10.67 9.89
N SER A 20 -2.54 -11.23 9.91
CA SER A 20 -1.34 -10.56 10.44
C SER A 20 -0.64 -9.69 9.39
N GLU A 21 -1.19 -9.63 8.18
CA GLU A 21 -0.61 -8.97 7.02
C GLU A 21 -1.57 -7.93 6.43
N VAL A 22 -0.98 -6.85 5.92
CA VAL A 22 -1.64 -5.80 5.16
C VAL A 22 -1.32 -6.02 3.70
N GLN A 23 -2.35 -6.03 2.86
CA GLN A 23 -2.21 -6.14 1.42
C GLN A 23 -2.19 -4.75 0.79
N LEU A 24 -1.15 -4.48 0.00
CA LEU A 24 -1.07 -3.30 -0.84
C LEU A 24 -1.30 -3.70 -2.28
N THR A 25 -2.25 -3.07 -2.96
CA THR A 25 -2.32 -3.10 -4.42
C THR A 25 -1.52 -1.91 -4.94
N CYS A 26 -0.52 -2.18 -5.76
CA CYS A 26 0.40 -1.14 -6.19
C CYS A 26 0.86 -1.34 -7.63
N ARG A 27 1.40 -0.26 -8.22
CA ARG A 27 2.04 -0.28 -9.52
C ARG A 27 3.53 0.01 -9.36
N ILE A 28 4.36 -0.92 -9.79
CA ILE A 28 5.82 -0.79 -9.77
C ILE A 28 6.26 -0.18 -11.10
N PHE A 29 7.20 0.76 -11.03
CA PHE A 29 7.90 1.33 -12.16
C PHE A 29 9.38 1.03 -11.99
N GLU A 30 9.90 0.07 -12.75
CA GLU A 30 11.31 -0.31 -12.69
C GLU A 30 11.85 -0.58 -14.10
N ASN A 31 13.11 -0.24 -14.36
CA ASN A 31 13.78 -0.56 -15.64
C ASN A 31 13.03 -0.16 -16.93
N LYS A 32 12.24 0.94 -16.88
CA LYS A 32 11.35 1.43 -17.96
C LYS A 32 10.11 0.56 -18.22
N GLU A 33 9.88 -0.44 -17.40
CA GLU A 33 8.66 -1.23 -17.39
C GLU A 33 7.76 -0.77 -16.25
N SER A 34 6.47 -1.13 -16.34
CA SER A 34 5.55 -0.96 -15.23
C SER A 34 4.58 -2.12 -15.16
N TYR A 35 4.32 -2.62 -13.97
CA TYR A 35 3.37 -3.70 -13.73
C TYR A 35 2.60 -3.47 -12.43
N ASP A 36 1.36 -3.95 -12.42
CA ASP A 36 0.54 -3.97 -11.23
C ASP A 36 0.85 -5.24 -10.43
N THR A 37 0.93 -5.13 -9.10
CA THR A 37 1.27 -6.24 -8.21
C THR A 37 0.64 -6.05 -6.84
N GLU A 38 0.62 -7.14 -6.07
CA GLU A 38 0.20 -7.16 -4.69
C GLU A 38 1.40 -7.37 -3.78
N VAL A 39 1.53 -6.52 -2.77
CA VAL A 39 2.59 -6.57 -1.78
C VAL A 39 1.96 -6.84 -0.42
N PHE A 40 2.39 -7.92 0.22
CA PHE A 40 1.96 -8.28 1.55
C PHE A 40 3.00 -7.79 2.56
N LEU A 41 2.56 -6.93 3.48
CA LEU A 41 3.38 -6.37 4.55
C LEU A 41 2.96 -6.98 5.88
N SER A 42 3.93 -7.28 6.74
CA SER A 42 3.62 -7.45 8.16
C SER A 42 3.11 -6.13 8.75
N MET A 43 2.37 -6.19 9.87
CA MET A 43 1.92 -4.97 10.55
C MET A 43 3.08 -4.04 10.96
N SER A 44 4.27 -4.58 11.30
CA SER A 44 5.45 -3.76 11.61
C SER A 44 6.01 -3.05 10.38
N ALA A 45 6.08 -3.74 9.24
CA ALA A 45 6.47 -3.17 7.95
C ALA A 45 5.46 -2.11 7.49
N PHE A 46 4.17 -2.34 7.71
CA PHE A 46 3.12 -1.36 7.43
C PHE A 46 3.25 -0.10 8.28
N ASN A 47 3.52 -0.22 9.58
CA ASN A 47 3.77 0.96 10.42
C ASN A 47 4.97 1.78 9.95
N GLN A 48 6.05 1.13 9.51
CA GLN A 48 7.20 1.84 8.92
C GLN A 48 6.81 2.59 7.64
N LEU A 49 5.98 1.96 6.80
CA LEU A 49 5.45 2.60 5.61
C LEU A 49 4.61 3.85 5.96
N LEU A 50 3.71 3.77 6.95
CA LEU A 50 2.92 4.91 7.40
C LEU A 50 3.80 6.08 7.84
N CYS A 51 4.87 5.82 8.61
CA CYS A 51 5.83 6.87 8.99
C CYS A 51 6.53 7.49 7.77
N GLU A 52 6.92 6.69 6.78
CA GLU A 52 7.57 7.21 5.56
C GLU A 52 6.60 8.05 4.72
N LEU A 53 5.32 7.70 4.71
CA LEU A 53 4.25 8.44 4.05
C LEU A 53 4.01 9.79 4.72
N GLU A 54 3.89 9.81 6.04
CA GLU A 54 3.74 11.03 6.84
C GLU A 54 4.91 12.00 6.62
N VAL A 55 6.16 11.51 6.64
CA VAL A 55 7.36 12.32 6.38
C VAL A 55 7.37 12.96 4.99
N ARG A 56 6.67 12.34 4.02
CA ARG A 56 6.53 12.85 2.65
C ARG A 56 5.29 13.73 2.47
N GLY A 57 4.53 13.98 3.52
CA GLY A 57 3.33 14.80 3.52
C GLY A 57 2.08 14.06 3.03
N PHE A 58 2.10 12.72 3.01
CA PHE A 58 0.89 11.92 2.83
C PHE A 58 0.27 11.68 4.21
N GLU A 59 -0.82 12.38 4.49
CA GLU A 59 -1.64 12.13 5.68
C GLU A 59 -2.63 11.01 5.33
N ILE A 60 -2.54 9.90 6.05
CA ILE A 60 -3.49 8.78 5.93
C ILE A 60 -4.35 8.80 7.19
N ASP A 61 -5.65 9.09 7.04
CA ASP A 61 -6.61 8.99 8.11
C ASP A 61 -7.29 7.61 8.07
N MET A 62 -6.70 6.63 8.76
CA MET A 62 -7.26 5.28 8.80
C MET A 62 -8.62 5.18 9.52
N GLU A 63 -9.03 6.20 10.29
CA GLU A 63 -10.33 6.20 10.96
C GLU A 63 -11.45 6.66 10.03
N ASN A 64 -11.18 7.67 9.20
CA ASN A 64 -12.20 8.32 8.37
C ASN A 64 -12.17 7.87 6.89
N ASP A 65 -11.02 7.45 6.36
CA ASP A 65 -10.83 7.18 4.93
C ASP A 65 -10.94 5.68 4.58
N MET A 66 -11.20 4.81 5.57
CA MET A 66 -11.34 3.38 5.34
C MET A 66 -12.81 2.96 5.19
N ASP A 67 -13.12 2.45 4.01
CA ASP A 67 -14.33 1.66 3.79
C ASP A 67 -14.17 0.29 4.46
N PHE A 68 -15.27 -0.31 4.93
CA PHE A 68 -15.23 -1.66 5.46
C PHE A 68 -16.40 -2.52 4.99
N ILE A 69 -16.15 -3.81 4.86
CA ILE A 69 -17.14 -4.84 4.55
C ILE A 69 -17.11 -5.87 5.67
N GLN A 70 -18.28 -6.14 6.26
CA GLN A 70 -18.45 -7.18 7.26
C GLN A 70 -18.97 -8.46 6.61
N PHE A 71 -18.23 -9.56 6.73
CA PHE A 71 -18.60 -10.88 6.20
C PHE A 71 -19.21 -11.80 7.27
N GLY A 72 -18.87 -11.56 8.53
CA GLY A 72 -19.33 -12.32 9.69
C GLY A 72 -19.29 -11.48 10.95
N PRO A 73 -19.73 -12.01 12.11
CA PRO A 73 -19.78 -11.25 13.36
C PRO A 73 -18.47 -10.57 13.73
N ASP A 74 -17.32 -11.22 13.44
CA ASP A 74 -15.97 -10.73 13.77
C ASP A 74 -15.04 -10.62 12.52
N ASP A 75 -15.61 -10.77 11.31
CA ASP A 75 -14.85 -10.81 10.06
C ASP A 75 -15.07 -9.53 9.27
N TYR A 76 -14.06 -8.66 9.27
CA TYR A 76 -14.06 -7.36 8.62
C TYR A 76 -12.90 -7.25 7.65
N VAL A 77 -13.19 -6.71 6.47
CA VAL A 77 -12.18 -6.26 5.51
C VAL A 77 -12.29 -4.75 5.42
N TYR A 78 -11.19 -4.08 5.72
CA TYR A 78 -11.05 -2.63 5.60
C TYR A 78 -10.25 -2.32 4.35
N THR A 79 -10.68 -1.34 3.58
CA THR A 79 -10.04 -0.93 2.33
C THR A 79 -9.97 0.58 2.22
N MET A 80 -8.84 1.08 1.74
CA MET A 80 -8.63 2.48 1.38
C MET A 80 -8.15 2.54 -0.07
N ASP A 81 -8.92 3.19 -0.94
CA ASP A 81 -8.59 3.38 -2.36
C ASP A 81 -7.88 4.72 -2.56
N LEU A 82 -6.58 4.65 -2.83
CA LEU A 82 -5.70 5.81 -3.05
C LEU A 82 -5.55 6.14 -4.55
N SER A 83 -6.19 5.38 -5.45
CA SER A 83 -6.00 5.52 -6.89
C SER A 83 -6.57 6.82 -7.48
N LYS A 84 -7.46 7.49 -6.73
CA LYS A 84 -8.16 8.72 -7.15
C LYS A 84 -7.70 9.97 -6.40
N GLU A 85 -6.72 9.85 -5.52
CA GLU A 85 -6.18 10.97 -4.76
C GLU A 85 -5.56 12.03 -5.68
N GLU A 86 -5.77 13.31 -5.35
CA GLU A 86 -5.21 14.44 -6.10
C GLU A 86 -3.67 14.42 -6.09
N HIS A 87 -3.10 13.83 -5.04
CA HIS A 87 -1.68 13.56 -4.87
C HIS A 87 -1.44 12.06 -4.81
N PRO A 88 -1.01 11.43 -5.93
CA PRO A 88 -0.79 9.99 -5.96
C PRO A 88 0.36 9.57 -5.04
N CYS A 89 0.14 8.47 -4.30
CA CYS A 89 1.06 7.94 -3.31
C CYS A 89 2.29 7.26 -3.96
N PHE A 90 3.25 8.08 -4.42
CA PHE A 90 4.50 7.64 -5.03
C PHE A 90 5.64 7.55 -4.01
N LEU A 91 6.27 6.38 -3.94
CA LEU A 91 7.44 6.14 -3.11
C LEU A 91 8.61 5.58 -3.93
N PRO A 92 9.86 5.91 -3.59
CA PRO A 92 11.02 5.19 -4.11
C PRO A 92 10.91 3.71 -3.73
N LEU A 93 11.17 2.79 -4.66
CA LEU A 93 11.01 1.34 -4.45
C LEU A 93 11.82 0.84 -3.24
N LEU A 94 13.00 1.43 -3.01
CA LEU A 94 13.88 1.18 -1.87
C LEU A 94 13.29 1.54 -0.50
N SER A 95 12.18 2.29 -0.47
CA SER A 95 11.45 2.65 0.76
C SER A 95 10.46 1.55 1.16
N LEU A 96 10.17 0.58 0.28
CA LEU A 96 9.40 -0.59 0.68
C LEU A 96 10.23 -1.45 1.65
N PRO A 97 9.63 -1.89 2.77
CA PRO A 97 10.30 -2.78 3.71
C PRO A 97 10.89 -4.02 3.01
N LYS A 98 12.12 -4.41 3.37
CA LYS A 98 12.87 -5.47 2.68
C LYS A 98 12.28 -6.88 2.81
N GLU A 99 11.34 -7.11 3.73
CA GLU A 99 10.76 -8.42 4.04
C GLU A 99 9.57 -8.81 3.17
N ASN A 100 9.35 -8.09 2.07
CA ASN A 100 8.14 -8.25 1.26
C ASN A 100 8.27 -9.39 0.25
N LYS A 101 7.34 -10.35 0.30
CA LYS A 101 7.14 -11.32 -0.79
C LYS A 101 6.40 -10.63 -1.93
N LEU A 102 7.14 -10.19 -2.95
CA LEU A 102 6.55 -9.78 -4.22
C LEU A 102 5.92 -11.01 -4.88
N LEU A 103 4.59 -11.10 -4.92
CA LEU A 103 3.91 -12.08 -5.75
C LEU A 103 3.89 -11.51 -7.18
N ARG A 104 4.78 -12.04 -8.01
CA ARG A 104 4.73 -11.83 -9.46
C ARG A 104 3.58 -12.69 -10.00
N ALA A 105 2.51 -12.04 -10.45
CA ALA A 105 1.46 -12.69 -11.23
C ALA A 105 1.90 -12.87 -12.68
#